data_AF-V5U3E4-F1
#
_entry.id   AF-V5U3E4-F1
#
_cell.length_a   1.000
_cell.length_b   1.000
_cell.length_c   1.000
_cell.angle_alpha   90.00
_cell.angle_beta   90.00
_cell.angle_gamma   90.00
#
_symmetry.space_group_name_H-M   'P 1'
#
loop_
_entity.id
_entity.type
_entity.pdbx_description
1 polymer ?
#
loop_
_entity_poly.entity_id
_entity_poly.type
_entity_poly.pdbx_seq_one_letter_code
_entity_poly.pdbx_strand_id
1 'polypeptide(L)'
;MLLTRLLEQHYGLTLNDTPFSEERVIQEHIDAGISLADAVNFLVEKYELVRIDRKGFNWQEQSPYLQAVDILRARQATGLLQQSRSNVVR
;
A
#
# COMPACT_ATOMS: atom_id res chain seq x y z
N MET A 1 3.69 0.54 -10.21
CA MET A 1 3.22 -0.70 -9.54
C MET A 1 2.33 -0.35 -8.36
N LEU A 2 1.45 -1.26 -7.90
CA LEU A 2 0.48 -1.02 -6.82
C LEU A 2 1.15 -0.56 -5.51
N LEU A 3 2.22 -1.27 -5.10
CA LEU A 3 3.00 -0.94 -3.90
C LEU A 3 3.62 0.46 -3.95
N THR A 4 4.26 0.81 -5.07
CA THR A 4 4.82 2.15 -5.29
C THR A 4 3.76 3.23 -5.09
N ARG A 5 2.54 3.01 -5.61
CA ARG A 5 1.46 4.00 -5.49
C ARG A 5 1.01 4.19 -4.05
N LEU A 6 0.95 3.12 -3.26
CA LEU A 6 0.57 3.19 -1.85
C LEU A 6 1.61 3.96 -1.01
N LEU A 7 2.89 3.69 -1.24
CA LEU A 7 4.00 4.35 -0.54
C LEU A 7 4.06 5.84 -0.88
N GLU A 8 4.05 6.17 -2.17
CA GLU A 8 4.17 7.54 -2.65
C GLU A 8 2.97 8.38 -2.21
N GLN A 9 1.76 7.88 -2.45
CA GLN A 9 0.55 8.66 -2.21
C GLN A 9 0.38 8.95 -0.72
N HIS A 10 0.56 7.95 0.13
CA HIS A 10 0.15 8.09 1.52
C HIS A 10 1.28 8.40 2.50
N TYR A 11 2.53 8.13 2.15
CA TYR A 11 3.68 8.37 3.03
C TYR A 11 4.80 9.18 2.36
N GLY A 12 4.67 9.50 1.06
CA GLY A 12 5.69 10.25 0.33
C GLY A 12 6.98 9.47 0.09
N LEU A 13 6.93 8.14 0.17
CA LEU A 13 8.07 7.26 0.03
C LEU A 13 8.14 6.65 -1.37
N THR A 14 9.34 6.46 -1.87
CA THR A 14 9.62 5.61 -3.04
C THR A 14 9.95 4.19 -2.58
N LEU A 15 10.02 3.23 -3.51
CA LEU A 15 10.47 1.87 -3.17
C LEU A 15 11.88 1.85 -2.58
N ASN A 16 12.77 2.73 -3.06
CA ASN A 16 14.16 2.83 -2.64
C ASN A 16 14.30 3.29 -1.18
N ASP A 17 13.30 3.99 -0.64
CA ASP A 17 13.27 4.41 0.75
C ASP A 17 12.78 3.28 1.69
N THR A 18 12.47 2.11 1.14
CA THR A 18 11.88 0.99 1.88
C THR A 18 12.65 -0.32 1.66
N PRO A 19 12.53 -1.29 2.57
CA PRO A 19 13.04 -2.65 2.37
C PRO A 19 12.47 -3.35 1.13
N PHE A 20 11.36 -2.86 0.56
CA PHE A 20 10.77 -3.40 -0.67
C PHE A 20 11.53 -2.99 -1.95
N SER A 21 12.61 -2.23 -1.84
CA SER A 21 13.59 -2.07 -2.95
C SER A 21 14.24 -3.40 -3.32
N GLU A 22 14.35 -4.32 -2.36
CA GLU A 22 14.87 -5.65 -2.56
C GLU A 22 13.74 -6.62 -2.95
N GLU A 23 13.80 -7.17 -4.17
CA GLU A 23 12.78 -8.09 -4.69
C GLU A 23 12.59 -9.33 -3.80
N ARG A 24 13.67 -9.78 -3.15
CA ARG A 24 13.63 -10.91 -2.19
C ARG A 24 12.67 -10.64 -1.03
N VAL A 25 12.66 -9.42 -0.50
CA VAL A 25 11.77 -9.04 0.60
C VAL A 25 10.31 -9.10 0.15
N ILE A 26 10.01 -8.66 -1.08
CA ILE A 26 8.67 -8.77 -1.65
C ILE A 26 8.26 -10.25 -1.76
N GLN A 27 9.16 -11.11 -2.26
CA GLN A 27 8.88 -12.53 -2.43
C GLN A 27 8.64 -13.25 -1.09
N GLU A 28 9.43 -12.94 -0.06
CA GLU A 28 9.24 -13.51 1.28
C GLU A 28 7.86 -13.19 1.87
N HIS A 29 7.37 -11.96 1.67
CA HIS A 29 6.03 -11.58 2.11
C HIS A 29 4.94 -12.32 1.33
N ILE A 30 5.14 -12.55 0.03
CA ILE A 30 4.23 -13.35 -0.81
C ILE A 30 4.21 -14.80 -0.33
N ASP A 31 5.37 -15.40 -0.11
CA ASP A 31 5.51 -16.80 0.32
C ASP A 31 4.93 -17.02 1.73
N ALA A 32 5.06 -16.02 2.60
CA ALA A 32 4.44 -16.02 3.92
C ALA A 32 2.92 -15.73 3.88
N GLY A 33 2.36 -15.43 2.72
CA GLY A 33 0.94 -15.10 2.56
C GLY A 33 0.53 -13.78 3.22
N ILE A 34 1.49 -12.86 3.44
CA ILE A 34 1.24 -11.56 4.07
C ILE A 34 0.52 -10.67 3.08
N SER A 35 -0.58 -10.05 3.52
CA SER A 35 -1.31 -9.12 2.67
C SER A 35 -0.49 -7.86 2.38
N LEU A 36 -0.72 -7.24 1.23
CA LEU A 36 -0.06 -5.99 0.88
C LEU A 36 -0.29 -4.88 1.91
N ALA A 37 -1.49 -4.85 2.51
CA ALA A 37 -1.82 -3.88 3.55
C ALA A 37 -1.00 -4.14 4.82
N ASP A 38 -0.90 -5.40 5.25
CA ASP A 38 -0.14 -5.78 6.44
C ASP A 38 1.36 -5.55 6.25
N ALA A 39 1.90 -5.86 5.06
CA ALA A 39 3.30 -5.62 4.73
C ALA A 39 3.66 -4.13 4.84
N VAL A 40 2.80 -3.25 4.35
CA VAL A 40 3.02 -1.79 4.47
C VAL A 40 2.73 -1.31 5.90
N ASN A 41 1.70 -1.84 6.58
CA ASN A 41 1.39 -1.51 7.97
C ASN A 41 2.50 -1.91 8.94
N PHE A 42 3.23 -2.99 8.63
CA PHE A 42 4.43 -3.34 9.36
C PHE A 42 5.51 -2.26 9.24
N LEU A 43 5.69 -1.64 8.06
CA LEU A 43 6.60 -0.49 7.92
C LEU A 43 6.10 0.71 8.72
N VAL A 44 4.79 0.95 8.75
CA VAL A 44 4.18 2.04 9.51
C VAL A 44 4.48 1.90 10.99
N GLU A 45 4.31 0.70 11.54
CA GLU A 45 4.62 0.42 12.94
C GLU A 45 6.12 0.49 13.21
N LYS A 46 6.93 -0.15 12.37
CA LYS A 46 8.39 -0.24 12.56
C LYS A 46 9.11 1.10 12.47
N TYR A 47 8.65 2.00 11.59
CA TYR A 47 9.28 3.29 11.31
C TYR A 47 8.42 4.50 11.70
N GLU A 48 7.33 4.26 12.44
CA GLU A 48 6.41 5.30 12.93
C GLU A 48 5.93 6.24 11.81
N LEU A 49 5.58 5.67 10.65
CA LEU A 49 5.26 6.45 9.46
C LEU A 49 3.96 7.24 9.64
N VAL A 50 3.99 8.52 9.25
CA VAL A 50 2.83 9.41 9.32
C VAL A 50 2.18 9.56 7.94
N ARG A 51 0.85 9.51 7.91
CA ARG A 51 0.04 9.76 6.71
C ARG A 51 0.15 11.20 6.23
N ILE A 52 0.35 11.39 4.92
CA ILE A 52 0.46 12.74 4.30
C ILE A 52 -0.67 13.10 3.33
N ASP A 53 -1.44 12.11 2.86
CA ASP A 53 -2.47 12.29 1.83
C ASP A 53 -3.76 12.94 2.37
N ARG A 54 -3.96 12.88 3.68
CA ARG A 54 -5.19 13.35 4.30
C ARG A 54 -5.06 14.81 4.71
N LYS A 55 -5.23 15.71 3.72
CA LYS A 55 -5.32 17.16 3.97
C LYS A 55 -6.78 17.55 4.25
N GLY A 56 -7.12 17.79 5.52
CA GLY A 56 -8.44 18.28 5.94
C GLY A 56 -8.55 18.50 7.45
N PHE A 57 -9.43 19.40 7.88
CA PHE A 57 -9.77 19.64 9.29
C PHE A 57 -10.50 18.40 9.85
N ASN A 58 -9.75 17.41 10.31
CA ASN A 58 -10.31 16.33 11.12
C ASN A 58 -9.69 16.44 12.50
N TRP A 59 -10.49 16.86 13.48
CA TRP A 59 -10.10 17.00 14.88
C TRP A 59 -9.82 15.64 15.57
N GLN A 60 -9.83 14.56 14.81
CA GLN A 60 -9.56 13.20 15.26
C GLN A 60 -8.20 12.77 14.73
N GLU A 61 -7.39 12.18 15.62
CA GLU A 61 -6.12 11.57 15.27
C GLU A 61 -6.36 10.52 14.17
N GLN A 62 -5.76 10.75 13.00
CA GLN A 62 -6.01 9.90 11.86
C GLN A 62 -5.10 8.68 11.93
N SER A 63 -5.71 7.49 11.83
CA SER A 63 -4.94 6.24 11.83
C SER A 63 -3.85 6.26 10.76
N PRO A 64 -2.58 5.95 11.12
CA PRO A 64 -1.48 5.90 10.17
C PRO A 64 -1.53 4.66 9.27
N TYR A 65 -2.35 3.66 9.62
CA TYR A 65 -2.44 2.35 8.95
C TYR A 65 -3.31 2.37 7.69
N LEU A 66 -2.93 1.54 6.70
CA LEU A 66 -3.65 1.32 5.44
C LEU A 66 -4.91 0.53 5.69
N GLN A 67 -5.98 0.99 5.06
CA GLN A 67 -7.27 0.36 5.08
C GLN A 67 -7.54 -0.29 3.72
N ALA A 68 -8.49 -1.23 3.68
CA ALA A 68 -8.88 -1.90 2.45
C ALA A 68 -9.32 -0.92 1.33
N VAL A 69 -9.91 0.22 1.70
CA VAL A 69 -10.30 1.27 0.76
C VAL A 69 -9.10 1.90 0.04
N ASP A 70 -7.96 2.00 0.70
CA ASP A 70 -6.74 2.56 0.13
C ASP A 70 -6.16 1.61 -0.92
N ILE A 71 -6.17 0.30 -0.63
CA ILE A 71 -5.79 -0.76 -1.58
C ILE A 71 -6.72 -0.75 -2.80
N LEU A 72 -8.03 -0.62 -2.58
CA LEU A 72 -9.02 -0.58 -3.66
C LEU A 72 -8.78 0.62 -4.58
N ARG A 73 -8.60 1.82 -4.01
CA ARG A 73 -8.32 3.04 -4.77
C ARG A 73 -7.02 2.95 -5.54
N ALA A 74 -5.96 2.42 -4.93
CA ALA A 74 -4.68 2.24 -5.60
C ALA A 74 -4.80 1.24 -6.76
N ARG A 75 -5.53 0.13 -6.60
CA ARG A 75 -5.82 -0.82 -7.70
C ARG A 75 -6.62 -0.18 -8.84
N GLN A 76 -7.52 0.75 -8.52
CA GLN A 76 -8.26 1.52 -9.54
C GLN A 76 -7.32 2.41 -10.33
N ALA A 77 -6.48 3.18 -9.63
CA ALA A 77 -5.54 4.11 -10.24
C ALA A 77 -4.49 3.41 -11.12
N THR A 78 -4.13 2.17 -10.77
CA THR A 78 -3.18 1.36 -11.57
C THR A 78 -3.86 0.45 -12.60
N GLY A 79 -5.17 0.56 -12.82
CA GLY A 79 -5.91 -0.25 -13.81
C GLY A 79 -6.11 -1.74 -13.46
N LEU A 80 -5.65 -2.18 -12.29
CA LEU A 80 -5.71 -3.60 -11.87
C LEU A 80 -7.14 -4.05 -11.54
N LEU A 81 -8.03 -3.11 -11.18
CA LEU A 81 -9.45 -3.42 -10.96
C LEU A 81 -10.20 -3.84 -12.24
N GLN A 82 -9.79 -3.35 -13.41
CA GLN A 82 -10.41 -3.77 -14.69
C GLN A 82 -9.94 -5.18 -15.09
N GLN A 83 -8.66 -5.50 -14.88
CA GLN A 83 -8.10 -6.82 -15.20
C GLN A 83 -8.76 -7.96 -14.42
N SER A 84 -9.10 -7.75 -13.15
CA SER A 84 -9.79 -8.78 -12.34
C SER A 84 -11.22 -9.07 -12.83
N ARG A 85 -11.89 -8.12 -13.49
CA ARG A 85 -13.25 -8.30 -14.04
C ARG A 85 -13.22 -9.04 -15.38
N SER A 86 -12.15 -8.88 -16.16
CA SER A 86 -11.98 -9.57 -17.44
C SER A 86 -11.52 -11.03 -17.30
N ASN A 87 -10.95 -11.42 -16.14
CA ASN A 87 -10.54 -12.81 -15.87
C ASN A 87 -11.67 -13.77 -15.46
N VAL A 88 -12.94 -13.32 -15.47
CA VAL A 88 -14.13 -14.18 -15.25
C VAL A 88 -14.72 -14.71 -16.57
N VAL A 89 -14.06 -14.46 -17.70
CA VAL A 89 -14.46 -15.00 -19.00
C VAL A 89 -13.28 -15.72 -19.66
N ARG A 90 -13.03 -16.96 -19.23
CA ARG A 90 -12.44 -17.99 -20.10
C ARG A 90 -12.78 -19.38 -19.61
#